data_AF-A0AAW2TME8-F1
#
_entry.id   AF-A0AAW2TME8-F1
#
_cell.length_a   1.000
_cell.length_b   1.000
_cell.length_c   1.000
_cell.angle_alpha   90.00
_cell.angle_beta   90.00
_cell.angle_gamma   90.00
#
_symmetry.space_group_name_H-M   'P 1'
#
loop_
_entity.id
_entity.type
_entity.pdbx_description
1 polymer ?
#
loop_
_entity_poly.entity_id
_entity_poly.type
_entity_poly.pdbx_seq_one_letter_code
_entity_poly.pdbx_strand_id
1 'polypeptide(L)'
;MDMKNLKDSLTDRDRRFLCDKPTREEVREAVFSIEPKSVAGSDGFGAIFYHACWDFVSEDVFSALTEFFGGVAMPKSFTATTISLIPKTDSPTSWSEYRPISLCNVTNKICTKLMTIRLGRVLPKVLSLS
;
A
#
# COMPACT_ATOMS: atom_id res chain seq x y z
N MET A 1 8.52 16.86 16.18
CA MET A 1 9.38 16.30 15.12
C MET A 1 9.60 17.40 14.11
N ASP A 2 10.79 17.99 14.09
CA ASP A 2 11.08 19.18 13.28
C ASP A 2 11.24 18.80 11.81
N MET A 3 10.35 19.26 10.94
CA MET A 3 10.29 18.87 9.52
C MET A 3 11.52 19.35 8.72
N LYS A 4 12.34 20.24 9.31
CA LYS A 4 13.60 20.73 8.74
C LYS A 4 14.73 19.68 8.79
N ASN A 5 14.87 18.93 9.90
CA ASN A 5 15.93 17.91 10.05
C ASN A 5 15.73 16.67 9.14
N LEU A 6 14.51 16.45 8.65
CA LEU A 6 14.21 15.35 7.74
C LEU A 6 14.90 15.51 6.37
N LYS A 7 15.05 16.75 5.89
CA LYS A 7 15.70 17.00 4.59
C LYS A 7 17.20 16.73 4.64
N ASP A 8 17.83 16.99 5.77
CA ASP A 8 19.28 16.88 5.94
C ASP A 8 19.73 15.43 6.22
N SER A 9 18.83 14.57 6.69
CA SER A 9 19.12 13.16 7.00
C SER A 9 18.98 12.20 5.81
N LEU A 10 18.25 12.60 4.76
CA LEU A 10 18.04 11.77 3.57
C LEU A 10 19.05 12.09 2.48
N THR A 11 19.88 11.09 2.15
CA THR A 11 20.79 11.21 1.01
C THR A 11 20.02 11.26 -0.31
N ASP A 12 20.61 11.79 -1.37
CA ASP A 12 20.00 11.74 -2.70
C ASP A 12 19.75 10.31 -3.18
N ARG A 13 20.54 9.34 -2.69
CA ARG A 13 20.29 7.92 -2.94
C ARG A 13 18.99 7.46 -2.28
N ASP A 14 18.72 7.86 -1.04
CA ASP A 14 17.49 7.50 -0.32
C ASP A 14 16.25 8.13 -0.98
N ARG A 15 16.36 9.39 -1.41
CA ARG A 15 15.29 10.09 -2.14
C ARG A 15 14.97 9.40 -3.46
N ARG A 16 16.00 9.06 -4.24
CA ARG A 16 15.83 8.29 -5.49
C ARG A 16 15.22 6.92 -5.22
N PHE A 17 15.75 6.18 -4.24
CA PHE A 17 15.22 4.86 -3.88
C PHE A 17 13.72 4.89 -3.53
N LEU A 18 13.24 5.93 -2.85
CA LEU A 18 11.83 6.07 -2.52
C LEU A 18 10.94 6.33 -3.75
N CYS A 19 11.43 7.09 -4.73
CA CYS A 19 10.62 7.60 -5.85
C CYS A 19 10.84 6.88 -7.19
N ASP A 20 11.96 6.20 -7.39
CA ASP A 20 12.31 5.55 -8.65
C ASP A 20 11.34 4.41 -8.97
N LYS A 21 11.26 4.05 -10.26
CA LYS A 21 10.43 2.92 -10.71
C LYS A 21 10.83 1.63 -9.97
N PRO A 22 9.87 0.82 -9.51
CA PRO A 22 10.17 -0.42 -8.81
C PRO A 22 10.73 -1.49 -9.72
N THR A 23 11.51 -2.40 -9.15
CA THR A 23 11.90 -3.64 -9.85
C THR A 23 10.77 -4.67 -9.77
N ARG A 24 10.82 -5.69 -10.64
CA ARG A 24 9.84 -6.79 -10.63
C ARG A 24 9.87 -7.55 -9.30
N GLU A 25 11.05 -7.67 -8.71
CA GLU A 25 11.26 -8.32 -7.43
C GLU A 25 10.62 -7.52 -6.29
N GLU A 26 10.75 -6.19 -6.27
CA GLU A 26 10.06 -5.33 -5.30
C GLU A 26 8.54 -5.43 -5.43
N VAL A 27 8.03 -5.44 -6.66
CA VAL A 27 6.60 -5.61 -6.92
C VAL A 27 6.11 -6.97 -6.42
N ARG A 28 6.85 -8.04 -6.74
CA ARG A 28 6.53 -9.39 -6.27
C ARG A 28 6.57 -9.48 -4.75
N GLU A 29 7.59 -8.92 -4.11
CA GLU A 29 7.69 -8.84 -2.64
C GLU A 29 6.48 -8.11 -2.03
N ALA A 30 6.07 -6.99 -2.62
CA ALA A 30 4.90 -6.23 -2.17
C ALA A 30 3.60 -7.05 -2.30
N VAL A 31 3.40 -7.76 -3.40
CA VAL A 31 2.21 -8.60 -3.60
C VAL A 31 2.16 -9.76 -2.61
N PHE A 32 3.25 -10.52 -2.49
CA PHE A 32 3.30 -11.72 -1.66
C PHE A 32 3.41 -11.44 -0.15
N SER A 33 3.68 -10.19 0.24
CA SER A 33 3.68 -9.77 1.65
C SER A 33 2.32 -9.28 2.16
N ILE A 34 1.28 -9.29 1.32
CA ILE A 34 -0.11 -9.06 1.72
C ILE A 34 -0.74 -10.39 2.14
N GLU A 35 -1.41 -10.39 3.29
CA GLU A 35 -2.12 -11.56 3.82
C GLU A 35 -3.13 -12.10 2.78
N PRO A 36 -2.99 -13.35 2.30
CA PRO A 36 -3.84 -13.92 1.26
C PRO A 36 -5.33 -13.89 1.61
N LYS A 37 -5.65 -14.09 2.89
CA LYS A 37 -7.02 -14.11 3.43
C LYS A 37 -7.58 -12.72 3.76
N SER A 38 -6.88 -11.66 3.40
CA SER A 38 -7.39 -10.30 3.60
C SER A 38 -8.64 -10.03 2.77
N VAL A 39 -9.55 -9.22 3.33
CA VAL A 39 -10.83 -8.90 2.70
C VAL A 39 -10.60 -8.15 1.38
N ALA A 40 -11.31 -8.58 0.33
CA ALA A 40 -11.31 -7.92 -0.97
C ALA A 40 -11.91 -6.51 -0.88
N GLY A 41 -11.59 -5.66 -1.86
CA GLY A 41 -12.26 -4.38 -2.01
C GLY A 41 -13.61 -4.53 -2.72
N SER A 42 -14.13 -3.43 -3.25
CA SER A 42 -15.41 -3.43 -3.97
C SER A 42 -15.36 -4.14 -5.32
N ASP A 43 -14.16 -4.43 -5.82
CA ASP A 43 -13.92 -5.17 -7.06
C ASP A 43 -14.01 -6.70 -6.91
N GLY A 44 -14.08 -7.21 -5.67
CA GLY A 44 -14.15 -8.63 -5.37
C GLY A 44 -12.81 -9.39 -5.50
N PHE A 45 -11.71 -8.73 -5.87
CA PHE A 45 -10.41 -9.38 -6.01
C PHE A 45 -9.63 -9.33 -4.69
N GLY A 46 -9.55 -10.46 -4.01
CA GLY A 46 -8.75 -10.65 -2.80
C GLY A 46 -7.26 -10.85 -3.09
N ALA A 47 -6.40 -10.77 -2.07
CA ALA A 47 -4.95 -10.97 -2.24
C ALA A 47 -4.62 -12.38 -2.76
N ILE A 48 -5.41 -13.39 -2.36
CA ILE A 48 -5.31 -14.76 -2.86
C ILE A 48 -5.42 -14.86 -4.39
N PHE A 49 -6.21 -14.00 -5.04
CA PHE A 49 -6.31 -13.98 -6.51
C PHE A 49 -4.96 -13.60 -7.13
N TYR A 50 -4.32 -12.55 -6.63
CA TYR A 50 -3.02 -12.10 -7.13
C TYR A 50 -1.92 -13.14 -6.88
N HIS A 51 -1.99 -13.87 -5.78
CA HIS A 51 -1.03 -14.94 -5.48
C HIS A 51 -1.23 -16.15 -6.39
N ALA A 52 -2.48 -16.59 -6.55
CA ALA A 52 -2.83 -17.78 -7.34
C ALA A 52 -2.70 -17.54 -8.84
N CYS A 53 -2.99 -16.34 -9.32
CA CYS A 53 -2.96 -15.97 -10.73
C CYS A 53 -1.71 -15.17 -11.11
N TRP A 54 -0.66 -15.19 -10.29
CA TRP A 54 0.53 -14.35 -10.46
C TRP A 54 1.14 -14.45 -11.86
N ASP A 55 1.24 -15.67 -12.40
CA ASP A 55 1.82 -15.89 -13.73
C ASP A 55 1.02 -15.23 -14.87
N PHE A 56 -0.26 -14.91 -14.63
CA PHE A 56 -1.12 -14.21 -15.59
C PHE A 56 -1.16 -12.71 -15.36
N VAL A 57 -1.21 -12.26 -14.10
CA VAL A 57 -1.44 -10.84 -13.77
C VAL A 57 -0.16 -10.05 -13.46
N SER A 58 0.98 -10.73 -13.34
CA SER A 58 2.25 -10.11 -12.92
C SER A 58 2.67 -8.95 -13.80
N GLU A 59 2.45 -9.05 -15.12
CA GLU A 59 2.83 -7.99 -16.05
C GLU A 59 1.95 -6.75 -15.93
N ASP A 60 0.63 -6.94 -15.82
CA ASP A 60 -0.31 -5.84 -15.63
C ASP A 60 -0.05 -5.12 -14.29
N VAL A 61 0.20 -5.87 -13.22
CA VAL A 61 0.52 -5.32 -11.90
C VAL A 61 1.84 -4.54 -11.95
N PHE A 62 2.86 -5.10 -12.61
CA PHE A 62 4.15 -4.43 -12.77
C PHE A 62 4.03 -3.14 -13.58
N SER A 63 3.30 -3.17 -14.70
CA SER A 63 3.06 -1.99 -15.54
C SER A 63 2.33 -0.90 -14.76
N ALA A 64 1.25 -1.26 -14.06
CA ALA A 64 0.47 -0.30 -13.27
C ALA A 64 1.31 0.40 -12.18
N LEU A 65 2.14 -0.35 -11.45
CA LEU A 65 3.03 0.25 -10.45
C LEU A 65 4.14 1.08 -11.09
N THR A 66 4.70 0.64 -12.20
CA THR A 66 5.73 1.40 -12.93
C THR A 66 5.19 2.74 -13.42
N GLU A 67 3.96 2.77 -13.93
CA GLU A 67 3.26 3.99 -14.32
C GLU A 67 2.98 4.89 -13.13
N PHE A 68 2.50 4.33 -12.01
CA PHE A 68 2.26 5.07 -10.78
C PHE A 68 3.52 5.77 -10.27
N PHE A 69 4.64 5.05 -10.16
CA PHE A 69 5.94 5.64 -9.77
C PHE A 69 6.50 6.58 -10.84
N GLY A 70 6.04 6.46 -12.09
CA GLY A 70 6.30 7.42 -13.17
C GLY A 70 5.47 8.71 -13.08
N GLY A 71 4.58 8.84 -12.09
CA GLY A 71 3.73 10.01 -11.88
C GLY A 71 2.37 9.94 -12.58
N VAL A 72 2.01 8.79 -13.17
CA VAL A 72 0.67 8.58 -13.74
C VAL A 72 -0.32 8.33 -12.61
N ALA A 73 -1.45 9.03 -12.65
CA ALA A 73 -2.50 8.82 -11.66
C ALA A 73 -3.14 7.43 -11.84
N MET A 74 -3.32 6.70 -10.74
CA MET A 74 -4.01 5.42 -10.76
C MET A 74 -5.49 5.60 -11.18
N PRO A 75 -6.07 4.63 -11.90
CA PRO A 75 -7.51 4.64 -12.19
C PRO A 75 -8.34 4.79 -10.92
N LYS A 76 -9.44 5.56 -10.99
CA LYS A 76 -10.35 5.76 -9.85
C LYS A 76 -10.89 4.45 -9.28
N SER A 77 -11.05 3.44 -10.12
CA SER A 77 -11.42 2.08 -9.71
C SER A 77 -10.38 1.47 -8.78
N PHE A 78 -9.08 1.65 -9.00
CA PHE A 78 -8.05 1.09 -8.13
C PHE A 78 -8.01 1.79 -6.77
N THR A 79 -8.27 3.09 -6.73
CA THR A 79 -8.33 3.85 -5.47
C THR A 79 -9.68 3.76 -4.76
N ALA A 80 -10.66 3.06 -5.34
CA ALA A 80 -11.98 2.90 -4.75
C ALA A 80 -11.88 2.20 -3.39
N THR A 81 -12.65 2.70 -2.42
CA THR A 81 -12.63 2.25 -1.04
C THR A 81 -14.06 2.22 -0.50
N THR A 82 -14.44 1.12 0.11
CA THR A 82 -15.73 0.97 0.78
C THR A 82 -15.54 1.12 2.28
N ILE A 83 -16.35 1.98 2.92
CA ILE A 83 -16.35 2.12 4.38
C ILE A 83 -17.31 1.08 4.96
N SER A 84 -16.80 0.18 5.81
CA SER A 84 -17.60 -0.77 6.58
C SER A 84 -17.57 -0.40 8.07
N LEU A 85 -18.70 -0.50 8.75
CA LEU A 85 -18.83 -0.19 10.17
C LEU A 85 -18.79 -1.48 10.98
N ILE A 86 -17.76 -1.65 11.81
CA ILE A 86 -17.64 -2.80 12.73
C ILE A 86 -18.15 -2.39 14.11
N PRO A 87 -19.15 -3.08 14.69
CA PRO A 87 -19.61 -2.83 16.06
C PRO A 87 -18.47 -3.01 17.08
N LYS A 88 -18.39 -2.13 18.09
CA LYS A 88 -17.50 -2.28 19.26
C LYS A 88 -18.12 -3.13 20.36
N THR A 89 -19.44 -3.22 20.37
CA THR A 89 -20.28 -3.90 21.36
C THR A 89 -21.36 -4.71 20.63
N ASP A 90 -21.99 -5.67 21.32
CA ASP A 90 -22.99 -6.57 20.69
C ASP A 90 -24.27 -5.85 20.27
N SER A 91 -24.64 -4.77 20.98
CA SER A 91 -25.86 -3.99 20.75
C SER A 91 -25.54 -2.49 20.69
N PRO A 92 -24.91 -2.01 19.60
CA PRO A 92 -24.57 -0.61 19.44
C PRO A 92 -25.84 0.24 19.28
N THR A 93 -25.95 1.28 20.09
CA THR A 93 -27.08 2.23 20.11
C THR A 93 -26.69 3.62 19.59
N SER A 94 -25.39 3.89 19.43
CA SER A 94 -24.86 5.17 18.97
C SER A 94 -23.72 5.03 17.96
N TRP A 95 -23.50 6.07 17.15
CA TRP A 95 -22.45 6.07 16.11
C TRP A 95 -21.02 5.91 16.67
N SER A 96 -20.76 6.39 17.89
CA SER A 96 -19.46 6.26 18.55
C SER A 96 -19.10 4.81 18.91
N GLU A 97 -20.08 3.91 18.91
CA GLU A 97 -19.91 2.48 19.16
C GLU A 97 -19.54 1.68 17.90
N TYR A 98 -19.36 2.33 16.76
CA TYR A 98 -18.83 1.69 15.56
C TYR A 98 -17.37 2.09 15.31
N ARG A 99 -16.59 1.17 14.75
CA ARG A 99 -15.27 1.42 14.18
C ARG A 99 -15.41 1.43 12.66
N PRO A 100 -15.27 2.59 11.99
CA PRO A 100 -15.19 2.60 10.53
C PRO A 100 -13.88 1.95 10.10
N ILE A 101 -13.98 1.03 9.14
CA ILE A 101 -12.83 0.45 8.45
C ILE A 101 -12.95 0.72 6.95
N SER A 102 -11.81 1.00 6.33
CA SER A 102 -11.70 1.23 4.89
C SER A 102 -11.28 -0.06 4.20
N LEU A 103 -12.16 -0.59 3.35
CA LEU A 103 -11.89 -1.74 2.49
C LEU A 103 -11.43 -1.23 1.13
N CYS A 104 -10.12 -1.18 0.93
CA CYS A 104 -9.51 -0.76 -0.33
C CYS A 104 -9.30 -1.94 -1.28
N ASN A 105 -9.32 -1.69 -2.59
CA ASN A 105 -8.92 -2.68 -3.59
C ASN A 105 -7.48 -3.13 -3.39
N VAL A 106 -7.19 -4.40 -3.67
CA VAL A 106 -5.87 -4.99 -3.42
C VAL A 106 -4.78 -4.32 -4.25
N THR A 107 -5.07 -3.82 -5.44
CA THR A 107 -4.12 -3.03 -6.24
C THR A 107 -3.59 -1.80 -5.48
N ASN A 108 -4.47 -1.09 -4.76
CA ASN A 108 -4.07 0.02 -3.89
C ASN A 108 -3.26 -0.49 -2.68
N LYS A 109 -3.64 -1.64 -2.10
CA LYS A 109 -2.84 -2.28 -1.04
C LYS A 109 -1.43 -2.64 -1.51
N ILE A 110 -1.26 -3.14 -2.74
CA ILE A 110 0.06 -3.46 -3.31
C ILE A 110 0.91 -2.20 -3.44
N CYS A 111 0.33 -1.12 -3.98
CA CYS A 111 1.01 0.16 -4.11
C CYS A 111 1.50 0.70 -2.76
N THR A 112 0.60 0.79 -1.78
CA THR A 112 0.92 1.27 -0.43
C THR A 112 1.90 0.34 0.29
N LYS A 113 1.82 -0.97 0.07
CA LYS A 113 2.76 -1.95 0.61
C LYS A 113 4.17 -1.74 0.06
N LEU A 114 4.33 -1.52 -1.25
CA LEU A 114 5.63 -1.24 -1.86
C LEU A 114 6.25 0.03 -1.27
N MET A 115 5.46 1.10 -1.15
CA MET A 115 5.89 2.34 -0.50
C MET A 115 6.32 2.09 0.95
N THR A 116 5.57 1.28 1.69
CA THR A 116 5.87 0.95 3.10
C THR A 116 7.17 0.15 3.22
N ILE A 117 7.41 -0.82 2.34
CA ILE A 117 8.66 -1.60 2.31
C ILE A 117 9.87 -0.67 2.09
N ARG A 118 9.78 0.22 1.10
CA ARG A 118 10.86 1.17 0.82
C ARG A 118 11.08 2.15 1.96
N LEU A 119 10.00 2.72 2.49
CA LEU A 119 10.06 3.64 3.62
C LEU A 119 10.68 2.97 4.85
N GLY A 120 10.30 1.72 5.13
CA GLY A 120 10.85 0.93 6.24
C GLY A 120 12.37 0.74 6.18
N ARG A 121 12.97 0.73 4.98
CA ARG A 121 14.44 0.65 4.80
C ARG A 121 15.14 1.98 5.08
N VAL A 122 14.43 3.10 4.93
CA VAL A 122 14.98 4.46 5.10
C VAL A 122 14.72 4.99 6.51
N LEU A 123 13.59 4.62 7.12
CA LEU A 123 13.13 5.13 8.41
C LEU A 123 14.16 5.01 9.55
N PRO A 124 14.97 3.93 9.69
CA PRO A 124 15.98 3.84 10.74
C PRO A 124 16.99 4.98 10.74
N LYS A 125 17.36 5.49 9.55
CA LYS A 125 18.31 6.61 9.40
C LYS A 125 17.72 7.93 9.87
N VAL A 126 16.40 8.09 9.72
CA VAL A 126 15.66 9.29 10.15
C VAL A 126 15.47 9.27 11.66
N LEU A 127 15.19 8.08 12.23
CA LEU A 127 14.92 7.95 13.66
C LEU A 127 16.19 7.91 14.52
N SER A 128 17.32 7.43 13.99
CA SER A 128 18.61 7.39 14.72
C SER A 128 19.23 8.76 15.00
N LEU A 129 18.62 9.84 14.52
CA LEU A 129 19.02 11.23 14.74
C LEU A 129 18.14 11.94 15.79
N SER A 130 17.26 11.21 16.48
CA SER A 130 16.36 11.70 17.53
C SER A 130 16.90 11.42 18.93
#